data_AF-A0A4R5DIT8-F1
#
_entry.id   AF-A0A4R5DIT8-F1
#
_cell.length_a   1.000
_cell.length_b   1.000
_cell.length_c   1.000
_cell.angle_alpha   90.00
_cell.angle_beta   90.00
_cell.angle_gamma   90.00
#
_symmetry.space_group_name_H-M   'P 1'
#
loop_
_entity.id
_entity.type
_entity.pdbx_description
1 polymer ?
#
loop_
_entity_poly.entity_id
_entity_poly.type
_entity_poly.pdbx_seq_one_letter_code
_entity_poly.pdbx_strand_id
1 'polypeptide(L)'
;MKDINPPLLETRQIIKATIGALILASVVFVIAVLPAEYGLDPLGTGKLLGFSGLYQPDTPIADTTVKTDVSKAYPVLKLEELGSGPNVPTPKEVYNPAPSKQFEQRQDIVTIRVPAGKGLEYKMNVLKYGQVKYEWVTDKGVLYFDFHGEPKQANPGKDEYYDSYTAAYSNNMIGTFLAPFEGRHGWYFKNKTDKEIVVNLRIQGQYMLDAE
;
A
#
# COMPACT_ATOMS: atom_id res chain seq x y z
N MET A 1 -58.94 -3.74 -6.09
CA MET A 1 -57.59 -3.86 -6.70
C MET A 1 -57.82 -4.08 -8.18
N LYS A 2 -57.21 -3.28 -9.07
CA LYS A 2 -57.35 -3.48 -10.52
C LYS A 2 -56.48 -4.68 -10.89
N ASP A 3 -57.10 -5.76 -11.36
CA ASP A 3 -56.38 -6.92 -11.86
C ASP A 3 -55.61 -6.51 -13.11
N ILE A 4 -54.29 -6.37 -12.97
CA ILE A 4 -53.38 -6.15 -14.10
C ILE A 4 -53.11 -7.53 -14.69
N ASN A 5 -53.81 -7.87 -15.76
CA ASN A 5 -53.56 -9.10 -16.51
C ASN A 5 -52.51 -8.79 -17.59
N PRO A 6 -51.23 -9.21 -17.44
CA PRO A 6 -50.22 -8.92 -18.44
C PRO A 6 -50.57 -9.64 -19.76
N PRO A 7 -50.37 -8.98 -20.93
CA PRO A 7 -50.68 -9.61 -22.21
C PRO A 7 -49.84 -10.88 -22.39
N LEU A 8 -50.51 -11.98 -22.75
CA LEU A 8 -49.84 -13.24 -23.12
C LEU A 8 -49.07 -13.00 -24.42
N LEU A 9 -47.74 -12.97 -24.33
CA LEU A 9 -46.87 -12.77 -25.48
C LEU A 9 -46.84 -14.03 -26.35
N GLU A 10 -47.15 -13.85 -27.64
CA GLU A 10 -47.09 -14.94 -28.62
C GLU A 10 -45.65 -15.40 -28.84
N THR A 11 -45.41 -16.70 -29.04
CA THR A 11 -44.06 -17.25 -29.24
C THR A 11 -43.27 -16.54 -30.35
N ARG A 12 -43.97 -16.10 -31.40
CA ARG A 12 -43.37 -15.33 -32.51
C ARG A 12 -42.90 -13.95 -32.08
N GLN A 13 -43.59 -13.30 -31.14
CA GLN A 13 -43.18 -12.01 -30.60
C GLN A 13 -41.93 -12.17 -29.72
N ILE A 14 -41.88 -13.23 -28.92
CA ILE A 14 -40.71 -13.57 -28.10
C ILE A 14 -39.49 -13.78 -28.98
N ILE A 15 -39.58 -14.61 -30.03
CA ILE A 15 -38.46 -14.89 -30.94
C ILE A 15 -37.95 -13.60 -31.59
N LYS A 16 -38.85 -12.73 -32.08
CA LYS A 16 -38.45 -11.45 -32.68
C LYS A 16 -37.75 -10.54 -31.68
N ALA A 17 -38.26 -10.45 -30.45
CA ALA A 17 -37.64 -9.66 -29.40
C ALA A 17 -36.26 -10.21 -29.00
N THR A 18 -36.10 -11.52 -28.89
CA THR A 18 -34.82 -12.17 -28.58
C THR A 18 -33.78 -11.90 -29.67
N ILE A 19 -34.15 -12.05 -30.95
CA ILE A 19 -33.24 -11.75 -32.07
C ILE A 19 -32.86 -10.27 -32.06
N GLY A 20 -33.83 -9.38 -31.87
CA GLY A 20 -33.58 -7.94 -31.78
C GLY A 20 -32.63 -7.57 -30.63
N ALA A 21 -32.83 -8.17 -29.46
CA ALA A 21 -31.96 -7.98 -28.30
C ALA A 21 -30.54 -8.49 -28.57
N LEU A 22 -30.39 -9.65 -29.22
CA LEU A 22 -29.08 -10.22 -29.56
C LEU A 22 -28.31 -9.31 -30.51
N ILE A 23 -28.97 -8.79 -31.55
CA ILE A 23 -28.36 -7.84 -32.50
C ILE A 23 -27.92 -6.56 -31.77
N LEU A 24 -28.80 -5.98 -30.95
CA LEU A 24 -28.48 -4.78 -30.19
C LEU A 24 -27.29 -5.02 -29.24
N ALA A 25 -27.27 -6.16 -28.54
CA ALA A 25 -26.17 -6.53 -27.67
C ALA A 25 -24.85 -6.67 -28.43
N SER A 26 -24.86 -7.30 -29.61
CA SER A 26 -23.66 -7.40 -30.45
C SER A 26 -23.14 -6.02 -30.89
N VAL A 27 -24.05 -5.10 -31.25
CA VAL A 27 -23.68 -3.73 -31.63
C VAL A 27 -23.04 -2.98 -30.46
N VAL A 28 -23.67 -3.04 -29.28
CA VAL A 28 -23.12 -2.41 -28.05
C VAL A 28 -21.78 -3.04 -27.67
N PHE A 29 -21.65 -4.36 -27.80
CA PHE A 29 -20.43 -5.08 -27.49
C PHE A 29 -19.25 -4.57 -28.34
N VAL A 30 -19.45 -4.43 -29.65
CA VAL A 30 -18.37 -4.00 -30.56
C VAL A 30 -18.04 -2.52 -30.42
N ILE A 31 -19.04 -1.65 -30.22
CA ILE A 31 -18.86 -0.20 -30.24
C ILE A 31 -18.36 0.35 -28.89
N ALA A 32 -18.78 -0.25 -27.78
CA ALA A 32 -18.51 0.28 -26.43
C ALA A 32 -17.73 -0.71 -25.55
N VAL A 33 -18.16 -1.97 -25.46
CA VAL A 33 -17.57 -2.93 -24.50
C VAL A 33 -16.16 -3.35 -24.93
N LEU A 34 -15.94 -3.69 -26.21
CA LEU A 34 -14.62 -4.08 -26.72
C LEU A 34 -13.58 -2.97 -26.52
N PRO A 35 -13.84 -1.69 -26.87
CA PRO A 35 -12.89 -0.63 -26.61
C PRO A 35 -12.66 -0.33 -25.13
N ALA A 36 -13.70 -0.39 -24.29
CA ALA A 36 -13.61 -0.01 -22.88
C ALA A 36 -12.98 -1.10 -22.00
N GLU A 37 -13.32 -2.37 -22.23
CA GLU A 37 -12.90 -3.47 -21.36
C GLU A 37 -11.66 -4.20 -21.90
N TYR A 38 -11.52 -4.27 -23.23
CA TYR A 38 -10.49 -5.09 -23.87
C TYR A 38 -9.46 -4.28 -24.67
N GLY A 39 -9.65 -2.96 -24.78
CA GLY A 39 -8.75 -2.08 -25.54
C GLY A 39 -8.76 -2.32 -27.05
N LEU A 40 -9.72 -3.10 -27.55
CA LEU A 40 -9.86 -3.43 -28.97
C LEU A 40 -10.92 -2.53 -29.59
N ASP A 41 -10.52 -1.69 -30.54
CA ASP A 41 -11.43 -0.76 -31.23
C ASP A 41 -11.49 -1.05 -32.75
N PRO A 42 -12.20 -2.13 -33.16
CA PRO A 42 -12.22 -2.56 -34.56
C PRO A 42 -12.93 -1.57 -35.50
N LEU A 43 -13.83 -0.74 -34.97
CA LEU A 43 -14.60 0.23 -35.74
C LEU A 43 -14.08 1.68 -35.56
N GLY A 44 -13.12 1.92 -34.67
CA GLY A 44 -12.64 3.27 -34.33
C GLY A 44 -13.62 4.09 -33.49
N THR A 45 -14.76 3.52 -33.09
CA THR A 45 -15.80 4.20 -32.33
C THR A 45 -15.39 4.42 -30.89
N GLY A 46 -14.54 3.56 -30.33
CA GLY A 46 -14.01 3.71 -28.98
C GLY A 46 -13.17 4.97 -28.84
N LYS A 47 -12.32 5.28 -29.83
CA LYS A 47 -11.56 6.52 -29.89
C LYS A 47 -12.44 7.74 -30.15
N LEU A 48 -13.45 7.61 -31.02
CA LEU A 48 -14.37 8.70 -31.37
C LEU A 48 -15.26 9.13 -30.20
N LEU A 49 -15.76 8.15 -29.43
CA LEU A 49 -16.71 8.36 -28.32
C LEU A 49 -16.02 8.44 -26.96
N GLY A 50 -14.71 8.16 -26.88
CA GLY A 50 -13.91 8.21 -25.66
C GLY A 50 -13.89 6.93 -24.82
N PHE A 51 -14.54 5.85 -25.27
CA PHE A 51 -14.56 4.57 -24.55
C PHE A 51 -13.19 3.91 -24.45
N SER A 52 -12.30 4.09 -25.43
CA SER A 52 -10.94 3.55 -25.38
C SER A 52 -10.08 4.13 -24.26
N GLY A 53 -10.44 5.30 -23.72
CA GLY A 53 -9.76 5.90 -22.57
C GLY A 53 -10.11 5.25 -21.23
N LEU A 54 -11.12 4.38 -21.20
CA LEU A 54 -11.53 3.62 -20.01
C LEU A 54 -10.75 2.32 -19.86
N TYR A 55 -10.13 1.85 -20.95
CA TYR A 55 -9.34 0.64 -20.93
C TYR A 55 -8.09 0.82 -20.06
N GLN A 56 -8.04 0.07 -18.98
CA GLN A 56 -6.87 -0.07 -18.13
C GLN A 56 -6.22 -1.41 -18.47
N PRO A 57 -5.07 -1.43 -19.18
CA PRO A 57 -4.32 -2.67 -19.33
C PRO A 57 -3.95 -3.19 -17.92
N ASP A 58 -3.88 -4.52 -17.76
CA ASP A 58 -3.32 -5.22 -16.60
C ASP A 58 -1.80 -5.00 -16.46
N THR A 59 -1.37 -3.75 -16.59
CA THR A 59 -0.04 -3.27 -16.26
C THR A 59 -0.08 -2.72 -14.85
N PRO A 60 0.84 -3.13 -13.96
CA PRO A 60 0.97 -2.55 -12.63
C PRO A 60 1.05 -1.03 -12.74
N ILE A 61 0.16 -0.37 -12.02
CA ILE A 61 -0.07 1.08 -12.02
C ILE A 61 1.26 1.82 -11.82
N ALA A 62 1.66 2.58 -12.83
CA ALA A 62 2.59 3.70 -12.68
C ALA A 62 1.84 4.97 -13.05
N ASP A 63 1.54 5.82 -12.05
CA ASP A 63 1.62 7.27 -12.21
C ASP A 63 1.64 7.99 -10.84
N THR A 64 2.78 7.83 -10.18
CA THR A 64 3.57 8.96 -9.69
C THR A 64 5.01 8.60 -10.05
N THR A 65 5.46 8.97 -11.24
CA THR A 65 6.80 8.62 -11.73
C THR A 65 7.85 9.38 -10.94
N VAL A 66 8.25 8.84 -9.79
CA VAL A 66 9.60 9.03 -9.30
C VAL A 66 10.49 8.36 -10.35
N LYS A 67 11.33 9.15 -11.04
CA LYS A 67 12.35 8.63 -11.96
C LYS A 67 13.37 7.83 -11.15
N THR A 68 13.07 6.58 -10.87
CA THR A 68 14.05 5.60 -10.42
C THR A 68 14.75 5.07 -11.66
N ASP A 69 16.07 5.06 -11.59
CA ASP A 69 16.93 4.47 -12.60
C ASP A 69 16.67 2.95 -12.59
N VAL A 70 15.83 2.47 -13.51
CA VAL A 70 15.30 1.07 -13.58
C VAL A 70 16.41 0.03 -13.81
N SER A 71 17.68 0.46 -13.91
CA SER A 71 18.83 -0.38 -14.21
C SER A 71 19.51 -1.01 -13.00
N LYS A 72 19.19 -0.61 -11.76
CA LYS A 72 19.89 -1.09 -10.56
C LYS A 72 19.21 -2.31 -9.94
N ALA A 73 19.81 -3.48 -10.10
CA ALA A 73 19.40 -4.69 -9.40
C ALA A 73 19.67 -4.56 -7.89
N TYR A 74 18.66 -4.90 -7.07
CA TYR A 74 18.79 -5.02 -5.63
C TYR A 74 18.92 -6.49 -5.23
N PRO A 75 19.72 -6.83 -4.20
CA PRO A 75 19.82 -8.21 -3.75
C PRO A 75 18.46 -8.69 -3.21
N VAL A 76 18.15 -9.96 -3.49
CA VAL A 76 16.96 -10.62 -2.95
C VAL A 76 17.09 -10.70 -1.43
N LEU A 77 16.10 -10.16 -0.72
CA LEU A 77 16.02 -10.25 0.73
C LEU A 77 15.62 -11.67 1.15
N LYS A 78 16.18 -12.14 2.26
CA LYS A 78 15.94 -13.48 2.78
C LYS A 78 15.13 -13.44 4.06
N LEU A 79 14.42 -14.53 4.36
CA LEU A 79 13.60 -14.64 5.56
C LEU A 79 14.43 -14.54 6.84
N GLU A 80 15.66 -15.06 6.83
CA GLU A 80 16.56 -15.07 7.98
C GLU A 80 17.11 -13.68 8.34
N GLU A 81 16.94 -12.69 7.45
CA GLU A 81 17.38 -11.31 7.65
C GLU A 81 16.29 -10.44 8.32
N LEU A 82 15.10 -10.98 8.55
CA LEU A 82 13.94 -10.25 9.06
C LEU A 82 13.83 -10.40 10.58
N GLY A 83 13.84 -9.30 11.31
CA GLY A 83 13.60 -9.26 12.75
C GLY A 83 14.71 -9.90 13.60
N SER A 84 14.38 -10.17 14.85
CA SER A 84 15.30 -10.80 15.80
C SER A 84 15.64 -12.23 15.42
N GLY A 85 16.90 -12.62 15.63
CA GLY A 85 17.36 -13.98 15.38
C GLY A 85 16.74 -15.02 16.35
N PRO A 86 16.83 -16.31 16.04
CA PRO A 86 16.13 -17.39 16.76
C PRO A 86 16.57 -17.56 18.23
N ASN A 87 17.71 -16.99 18.61
CA ASN A 87 18.24 -17.05 19.98
C ASN A 87 17.88 -15.83 20.84
N VAL A 88 17.19 -14.83 20.27
CA VAL A 88 16.75 -13.64 21.00
C VAL A 88 15.35 -13.92 21.56
N PRO A 89 15.19 -14.05 22.88
CA PRO A 89 13.89 -14.37 23.46
C PRO A 89 12.92 -13.20 23.33
N THR A 90 11.67 -13.49 22.97
CA THR A 90 10.59 -12.49 22.98
C THR A 90 10.36 -11.98 24.41
N PRO A 91 10.40 -10.66 24.64
CA PRO A 91 10.13 -10.08 25.95
C PRO A 91 8.70 -10.38 26.43
N LYS A 92 8.54 -10.60 27.74
CA LYS A 92 7.21 -10.84 28.34
C LYS A 92 6.25 -9.68 28.11
N GLU A 93 6.78 -8.45 27.99
CA GLU A 93 6.03 -7.22 27.80
C GLU A 93 5.25 -7.17 26.48
N VAL A 94 5.68 -7.94 25.46
CA VAL A 94 4.92 -8.12 24.21
C VAL A 94 3.52 -8.66 24.47
N TYR A 95 3.37 -9.52 25.49
CA TYR A 95 2.11 -10.15 25.86
C TYR A 95 1.24 -9.32 26.80
N ASN A 96 1.69 -8.14 27.24
CA ASN A 96 0.86 -7.26 28.05
C ASN A 96 -0.46 -6.93 27.33
N PRO A 97 -1.57 -6.77 28.08
CA PRO A 97 -2.83 -6.34 27.49
C PRO A 97 -2.71 -4.92 26.94
N ALA A 98 -3.53 -4.59 25.94
CA ALA A 98 -3.63 -3.22 25.46
C ALA A 98 -4.22 -2.29 26.54
N PRO A 99 -3.75 -1.04 26.65
CA PRO A 99 -4.30 -0.07 27.59
C PRO A 99 -5.72 0.34 27.20
N SER A 100 -6.53 0.75 28.17
CA SER A 100 -7.90 1.23 27.95
C SER A 100 -7.97 2.59 27.24
N LYS A 101 -6.92 3.41 27.38
CA LYS A 101 -6.78 4.70 26.70
C LYS A 101 -5.56 4.66 25.78
N GLN A 102 -5.78 5.03 24.52
CA GLN A 102 -4.73 5.19 23.51
C GLN A 102 -4.14 6.62 23.56
N PHE A 103 -3.02 6.84 22.86
CA PHE A 103 -2.54 8.20 22.62
C PHE A 103 -3.55 9.03 21.81
N GLU A 104 -3.49 10.35 21.97
CA GLU A 104 -4.34 11.27 21.22
C GLU A 104 -4.01 11.21 19.72
N GLN A 105 -5.02 11.45 18.89
CA GLN A 105 -4.83 11.50 17.43
C GLN A 105 -3.98 12.72 17.07
N ARG A 106 -2.97 12.50 16.22
CA ARG A 106 -2.12 13.56 15.69
C ARG A 106 -1.68 13.27 14.26
N GLN A 107 -1.07 14.27 13.63
CA GLN A 107 -0.47 14.16 12.31
C GLN A 107 0.83 14.97 12.27
N ASP A 108 1.87 14.40 11.67
CA ASP A 108 3.16 15.05 11.48
C ASP A 108 3.69 14.82 10.06
N ILE A 109 4.49 15.77 9.57
CA ILE A 109 5.28 15.67 8.35
C ILE A 109 6.74 15.87 8.72
N VAL A 110 7.60 14.96 8.30
CA VAL A 110 9.00 14.87 8.72
C VAL A 110 9.88 14.75 7.49
N THR A 111 10.95 15.52 7.47
CA THR A 111 11.99 15.46 6.44
C THR A 111 13.22 14.77 7.01
N ILE A 112 13.54 13.58 6.50
CA ILE A 112 14.67 12.78 6.96
C ILE A 112 15.75 12.79 5.88
N ARG A 113 16.95 13.28 6.22
CA ARG A 113 18.11 13.28 5.31
C ARG A 113 18.95 12.05 5.59
N VAL A 114 19.08 11.15 4.61
CA VAL A 114 19.88 9.93 4.72
C VAL A 114 21.17 10.11 3.93
N PRO A 115 22.33 10.37 4.58
CA PRO A 115 23.58 10.61 3.87
C PRO A 115 24.03 9.41 3.03
N ALA A 116 24.86 9.68 2.03
CA ALA A 116 25.45 8.65 1.17
C ALA A 116 26.14 7.54 1.99
N GLY A 117 25.84 6.27 1.68
CA GLY A 117 26.38 5.09 2.38
C GLY A 117 25.94 4.91 3.85
N LYS A 118 25.12 5.81 4.41
CA LYS A 118 24.71 5.79 5.82
C LYS A 118 23.32 5.20 6.00
N GLY A 119 23.02 4.85 7.26
CA GLY A 119 21.67 4.48 7.69
C GLY A 119 21.18 5.46 8.75
N LEU A 120 19.88 5.70 8.80
CA LEU A 120 19.23 6.57 9.76
C LEU A 120 17.91 5.94 10.17
N GLU A 121 17.56 6.08 11.44
CA GLU A 121 16.34 5.52 12.01
C GLU A 121 15.39 6.61 12.48
N TYR A 122 14.10 6.47 12.14
CA TYR A 122 13.05 7.36 12.65
C TYR A 122 11.97 6.54 13.33
N LYS A 123 11.74 6.81 14.61
CA LYS A 123 10.87 6.04 15.51
C LYS A 123 9.78 6.91 16.12
N MET A 124 8.68 6.26 16.47
CA MET A 124 7.57 6.81 17.23
C MET A 124 7.14 5.80 18.29
N ASN A 125 6.63 6.26 19.43
CA ASN A 125 6.02 5.40 20.43
C ASN A 125 4.55 5.16 20.09
N VAL A 126 4.14 3.90 20.09
CA VAL A 126 2.75 3.47 19.86
C VAL A 126 2.38 2.50 20.97
N LEU A 127 1.20 2.68 21.57
CA LEU A 127 0.64 1.73 22.52
C LEU A 127 0.11 0.51 21.76
N LYS A 128 0.03 -0.65 22.42
CA LYS A 128 -0.53 -1.86 21.81
C LYS A 128 -1.94 -1.59 21.26
N TYR A 129 -2.17 -2.02 20.02
CA TYR A 129 -3.36 -1.75 19.20
C TYR A 129 -3.63 -0.28 18.85
N GLY A 130 -2.68 0.62 19.11
CA GLY A 130 -2.68 1.94 18.48
C GLY A 130 -2.51 1.80 16.97
N GLN A 131 -3.27 2.60 16.22
CA GLN A 131 -3.23 2.59 14.75
C GLN A 131 -2.53 3.84 14.21
N VAL A 132 -1.67 3.64 13.22
CA VAL A 132 -0.94 4.71 12.51
C VAL A 132 -1.04 4.50 11.00
N LYS A 133 -1.52 5.49 10.28
CA LYS A 133 -1.39 5.59 8.82
C LYS A 133 -0.10 6.31 8.50
N TYR A 134 0.59 5.86 7.46
CA TYR A 134 1.81 6.49 7.02
C TYR A 134 1.91 6.49 5.50
N GLU A 135 2.62 7.50 5.00
CA GLU A 135 3.16 7.53 3.66
C GLU A 135 4.57 8.10 3.71
N TRP A 136 5.49 7.54 2.92
CA TRP A 136 6.76 8.19 2.67
C TRP A 136 7.20 8.03 1.22
N VAL A 137 7.99 9.01 0.76
CA VAL A 137 8.58 9.03 -0.57
C VAL A 137 9.98 9.65 -0.50
N THR A 138 10.92 9.08 -1.24
CA THR A 138 12.25 9.65 -1.43
C THR A 138 12.24 10.70 -2.53
N ASP A 139 12.98 11.79 -2.38
CA ASP A 139 13.19 12.79 -3.43
C ASP A 139 13.87 12.21 -4.67
N LYS A 140 14.74 11.22 -4.47
CA LYS A 140 15.46 10.48 -5.52
C LYS A 140 15.89 9.10 -5.03
N GLY A 141 16.20 8.22 -5.99
CA GLY A 141 16.82 6.93 -5.71
C GLY A 141 15.92 5.98 -4.93
N VAL A 142 16.50 4.88 -4.47
CA VAL A 142 15.82 3.82 -3.70
C VAL A 142 16.62 3.59 -2.44
N LEU A 143 15.93 3.44 -1.32
CA LEU A 143 16.51 3.05 -0.05
C LEU A 143 16.20 1.59 0.22
N TYR A 144 17.11 0.88 0.88
CA TYR A 144 16.66 -0.24 1.70
C TYR A 144 15.97 0.36 2.92
N PHE A 145 14.83 -0.20 3.32
CA PHE A 145 14.23 0.11 4.59
C PHE A 145 13.81 -1.15 5.33
N ASP A 146 13.75 -1.04 6.66
CA ASP A 146 13.11 -2.01 7.55
C ASP A 146 12.14 -1.28 8.47
N PHE A 147 10.84 -1.52 8.26
CA PHE A 147 9.79 -1.07 9.17
C PHE A 147 9.64 -2.10 10.29
N HIS A 148 10.02 -1.72 11.50
CA HIS A 148 10.13 -2.63 12.63
C HIS A 148 9.70 -1.97 13.94
N GLY A 149 9.62 -2.75 15.00
CA GLY A 149 9.35 -2.23 16.33
C GLY A 149 10.06 -2.99 17.45
N GLU A 150 10.27 -2.28 18.54
CA GLU A 150 10.90 -2.75 19.77
C GLU A 150 9.92 -2.58 20.92
N PRO A 151 9.56 -3.64 21.65
CA PRO A 151 8.66 -3.52 22.77
C PRO A 151 9.29 -2.68 23.87
N LYS A 152 8.46 -1.90 24.56
CA LYS A 152 8.91 -1.16 25.74
C LYS A 152 9.25 -2.14 26.86
N GLN A 153 10.52 -2.19 27.23
CA GLN A 153 11.03 -3.06 28.30
C GLN A 153 11.39 -2.24 29.54
N ALA A 154 11.08 -2.76 30.72
CA ALA A 154 11.52 -2.15 31.98
C ALA A 154 13.03 -2.35 32.22
N ASN A 155 13.55 -3.52 31.84
CA ASN A 155 14.96 -3.89 31.97
C ASN A 155 15.41 -4.53 30.64
N PRO A 156 15.89 -3.74 29.66
CA PRO A 156 16.37 -4.29 28.41
C PRO A 156 17.60 -5.19 28.64
N GLY A 157 17.64 -6.33 27.97
CA GLY A 157 18.78 -7.25 27.98
C GLY A 157 19.95 -6.71 27.15
N LYS A 158 21.01 -7.52 27.00
CA LYS A 158 22.13 -7.19 26.09
C LYS A 158 21.74 -7.27 24.61
N ASP A 159 20.84 -8.18 24.29
CA ASP A 159 20.28 -8.34 22.96
C ASP A 159 18.87 -7.74 22.97
N GLU A 160 18.69 -6.64 22.25
CA GLU A 160 17.41 -5.94 22.14
C GLU A 160 16.52 -6.67 21.12
N TYR A 161 15.37 -7.14 21.58
CA TYR A 161 14.39 -7.77 20.70
C TYR A 161 13.68 -6.71 19.86
N TYR A 162 13.52 -7.01 18.58
CA TYR A 162 12.69 -6.27 17.64
C TYR A 162 11.98 -7.22 16.67
N ASP A 163 10.80 -6.81 16.21
CA ASP A 163 10.05 -7.45 15.12
C ASP A 163 10.08 -6.56 13.89
N SER A 164 10.53 -7.11 12.76
CA SER A 164 10.46 -6.45 11.45
C SER A 164 9.14 -6.80 10.76
N TYR A 165 8.35 -5.80 10.44
CA TYR A 165 7.05 -5.93 9.77
C TYR A 165 7.22 -5.97 8.26
N THR A 166 8.16 -5.20 7.72
CA THR A 166 8.43 -5.15 6.28
C THR A 166 9.85 -4.64 6.03
N ALA A 167 10.65 -5.43 5.34
CA ALA A 167 11.92 -5.00 4.77
C ALA A 167 11.85 -5.01 3.24
N ALA A 168 12.27 -3.93 2.58
CA ALA A 168 12.28 -3.86 1.13
C ALA A 168 13.24 -2.80 0.60
N TYR A 169 13.55 -2.88 -0.70
CA TYR A 169 14.11 -1.77 -1.45
C TYR A 169 12.97 -1.01 -2.11
N SER A 170 12.74 0.23 -1.67
CA SER A 170 11.72 1.08 -2.28
C SER A 170 12.09 2.55 -2.21
N ASN A 171 11.47 3.34 -3.09
CA ASN A 171 11.51 4.79 -3.12
C ASN A 171 10.20 5.41 -2.59
N ASN A 172 9.16 4.61 -2.35
CA ASN A 172 7.93 5.04 -1.68
C ASN A 172 7.22 3.88 -0.97
N MET A 173 6.38 4.22 0.01
CA MET A 173 5.48 3.26 0.66
C MET A 173 4.29 4.01 1.27
N ILE A 174 3.12 3.37 1.24
CA ILE A 174 1.94 3.79 2.02
C ILE A 174 1.44 2.59 2.83
N GLY A 175 0.88 2.84 4.01
CA GLY A 175 0.38 1.74 4.85
C GLY A 175 -0.48 2.19 6.01
N THR A 176 -1.17 1.22 6.60
CA THR A 176 -1.81 1.33 7.92
C THR A 176 -1.19 0.29 8.83
N PHE A 177 -0.63 0.74 9.94
CA PHE A 177 0.02 -0.08 10.94
C PHE A 177 -0.85 -0.18 12.18
N LEU A 178 -0.95 -1.39 12.74
CA LEU A 178 -1.56 -1.66 14.04
C LEU A 178 -0.47 -2.23 14.96
N ALA A 179 -0.14 -1.53 16.05
CA ALA A 179 0.96 -1.93 16.90
C ALA A 179 0.67 -3.27 17.61
N PRO A 180 1.52 -4.31 17.42
CA PRO A 180 1.35 -5.60 18.09
C PRO A 180 1.68 -5.55 19.58
N PHE A 181 2.46 -4.56 20.01
CA PHE A 181 2.87 -4.32 21.39
C PHE A 181 3.09 -2.81 21.64
N GLU A 182 3.08 -2.41 22.92
CA GLU A 182 3.53 -1.07 23.32
C GLU A 182 5.04 -0.96 23.13
N GLY A 183 5.50 0.07 22.45
CA GLY A 183 6.92 0.23 22.16
C GLY A 183 7.24 1.30 21.14
N ARG A 184 8.49 1.30 20.71
CA ARG A 184 8.99 2.13 19.61
C ARG A 184 8.76 1.39 18.30
N HIS A 185 8.24 2.08 17.30
CA HIS A 185 7.99 1.55 15.96
C HIS A 185 8.49 2.55 14.95
N GLY A 186 9.07 2.10 13.84
CA GLY A 186 9.68 3.03 12.91
C GLY A 186 10.45 2.39 11.79
N TRP A 187 11.07 3.24 11.00
CA TRP A 187 11.81 2.83 9.82
C TRP A 187 13.30 3.03 10.06
N TYR A 188 14.07 1.96 9.83
CA TYR A 188 15.47 2.09 9.49
C TYR A 188 15.59 2.31 7.99
N PHE A 189 16.19 3.42 7.56
CA PHE A 189 16.48 3.72 6.17
C PHE A 189 17.98 3.59 5.90
N LYS A 190 18.37 2.80 4.89
CA LYS A 190 19.75 2.63 4.46
C LYS A 190 19.94 3.13 3.04
N ASN A 191 20.78 4.17 2.91
CA ASN A 191 21.22 4.69 1.63
C ASN A 191 22.48 3.95 1.17
N LYS A 192 22.35 3.17 0.09
CA LYS A 192 23.45 2.45 -0.57
C LYS A 192 24.02 3.20 -1.78
N THR A 193 23.61 4.45 -1.98
CA THR A 193 24.11 5.32 -3.05
C THR A 193 25.21 6.24 -2.54
N ASP A 194 25.84 6.94 -3.48
CA ASP A 194 26.91 7.91 -3.27
C ASP A 194 26.40 9.36 -3.08
N LYS A 195 25.08 9.58 -3.04
CA LYS A 195 24.46 10.90 -2.85
C LYS A 195 23.47 10.86 -1.70
N GLU A 196 23.26 12.01 -1.04
CA GLU A 196 22.18 12.15 -0.06
C GLU A 196 20.81 11.93 -0.72
N ILE A 197 19.98 11.14 -0.03
CA ILE A 197 18.57 10.90 -0.35
C ILE A 197 17.74 11.49 0.79
N VAL A 198 16.68 12.22 0.44
CA VAL A 198 15.76 12.83 1.40
C VAL A 198 14.45 12.05 1.39
N VAL A 199 14.00 11.60 2.54
CA VAL A 199 12.68 10.97 2.74
C VAL A 199 11.71 12.03 3.27
N ASN A 200 10.57 12.19 2.60
CA ASN A 200 9.44 12.94 3.11
C ASN A 200 8.45 11.93 3.69
N LEU A 201 8.30 11.93 5.02
CA LEU A 201 7.43 11.03 5.76
C LEU A 201 6.24 11.81 6.29
N ARG A 202 5.03 11.30 6.08
CA ARG A 202 3.81 11.76 6.73
C ARG A 202 3.22 10.63 7.54
N ILE A 203 2.83 10.93 8.76
CA ILE A 203 2.24 9.99 9.70
C ILE A 203 0.99 10.60 10.32
N GLN A 204 -0.03 9.78 10.56
CA GLN A 204 -1.28 10.19 11.17
C GLN A 204 -1.82 9.03 12.03
N GLY A 205 -2.15 9.29 13.29
CA GLY A 205 -2.67 8.25 14.16
C GLY A 205 -2.42 8.48 15.64
N GLN A 206 -2.40 7.38 16.38
CA GLN A 206 -2.28 7.34 17.84
C GLN A 206 -0.84 7.05 18.26
N TYR A 207 0.01 8.06 18.23
CA TYR A 207 1.44 7.92 18.56
C TYR A 207 1.96 9.11 19.36
N MET A 208 3.15 8.94 19.92
CA MET A 208 3.94 9.99 20.55
C MET A 208 5.34 10.00 19.92
N LEU A 209 5.85 11.19 19.59
CA LEU A 209 7.24 11.35 19.16
C LEU A 209 8.14 11.42 20.41
N ASP A 210 9.35 10.87 20.31
CA ASP A 210 10.35 11.08 21.35
C ASP A 210 10.64 12.58 21.49
N ALA A 211 10.79 13.07 22.71
CA ALA A 211 11.23 14.44 22.93
C ALA A 211 12.71 14.53 22.49
N GLU A 212 13.02 15.46 21.59
CA GLU A 212 14.40 15.84 21.25
C GLU A 212 15.16 16.38 22.46
#